data_AF-A0A3M9MRU4-F1
#
_entry.id   AF-A0A3M9MRU4-F1
#
_cell.length_a   1.000
_cell.length_b   1.000
_cell.length_c   1.000
_cell.angle_alpha   90.00
_cell.angle_beta   90.00
_cell.angle_gamma   90.00
#
_symmetry.space_group_name_H-M   'P 1'
#
loop_
_entity.id
_entity.type
_entity.pdbx_description
1 polymer ?
#
loop_
_entity_poly.entity_id
_entity_poly.type
_entity_poly.pdbx_seq_one_letter_code
_entity_poly.pdbx_strand_id
1 'polypeptide(L)' 'MQEKIPVERVIATIEKADLVDCADAIEFINQLDFYQYSQAELKAISDKLSERITQLIRLEVRGI' A
#
# COMPACT_ATOMS: atom_id res chain seq x y z
N MET A 1 -17.43 -15.27 -1.47
CA MET A 1 -16.31 -14.83 -0.61
C MET A 1 -15.18 -14.47 -1.54
N GLN A 2 -14.70 -13.23 -1.54
CA GLN A 2 -13.50 -12.87 -2.29
C GLN A 2 -12.30 -13.58 -1.66
N GLU A 3 -11.40 -14.10 -2.49
CA GLU A 3 -10.20 -14.77 -2.02
C GLU A 3 -9.24 -13.76 -1.37
N LYS A 4 -8.63 -14.16 -0.25
CA LYS A 4 -7.62 -13.36 0.44
C LYS A 4 -6.45 -13.10 -0.49
N ILE A 5 -6.14 -11.84 -0.73
CA ILE A 5 -4.94 -11.46 -1.46
C ILE A 5 -3.72 -11.62 -0.52
N PRO A 6 -2.67 -12.34 -0.93
CA PRO A 6 -1.47 -12.50 -0.10
C PRO A 6 -0.85 -11.17 0.29
N VAL A 7 -0.38 -11.05 1.53
CA VAL A 7 0.19 -9.82 2.09
C VAL A 7 1.40 -9.37 1.30
N GLU A 8 2.20 -10.31 0.80
CA GLU A 8 3.37 -10.06 -0.04
C GLU A 8 2.97 -9.36 -1.33
N ARG A 9 1.82 -9.73 -1.91
CA ARG A 9 1.29 -9.08 -3.11
C ARG A 9 0.78 -7.68 -2.80
N VAL A 10 0.14 -7.49 -1.64
CA VAL A 10 -0.28 -6.15 -1.18
C VAL A 10 0.93 -5.23 -1.00
N ILE A 11 1.96 -5.71 -0.33
CA ILE A 11 3.22 -4.99 -0.12
C ILE A 11 3.89 -4.65 -1.45
N ALA A 12 3.96 -5.61 -2.39
CA ALA A 12 4.55 -5.37 -3.70
C ALA A 12 3.77 -4.32 -4.52
N THR A 13 2.44 -4.25 -4.38
CA THR A 13 1.64 -3.17 -4.99
C THR A 13 1.98 -1.82 -4.37
N ILE A 14 2.06 -1.74 -3.04
CA ILE A 14 2.43 -0.51 -2.32
C ILE A 14 3.83 -0.04 -2.75
N GLU A 15 4.81 -0.94 -2.88
CA GLU A 15 6.17 -0.58 -3.29
C GLU A 15 6.26 -0.01 -4.70
N LYS A 16 5.39 -0.48 -5.60
CA LYS A 16 5.34 -0.01 -6.99
C LYS A 16 4.58 1.29 -7.17
N ALA A 17 3.71 1.66 -6.21
CA ALA A 17 2.95 2.91 -6.28
C ALA A 17 3.90 4.11 -6.39
N ASP A 18 3.71 4.98 -7.38
CA ASP A 18 4.47 6.21 -7.53
C ASP A 18 3.56 7.44 -7.40
N LEU A 19 4.12 8.64 -7.60
CA LEU A 19 3.37 9.90 -7.50
C LEU A 19 2.30 10.05 -8.60
N VAL A 20 2.44 9.35 -9.72
CA VAL A 20 1.56 9.43 -10.89
C VAL A 20 0.42 8.41 -10.77
N ASP A 21 0.73 7.19 -10.32
CA ASP A 21 -0.19 6.04 -10.25
C ASP A 21 -0.68 5.74 -8.83
N CYS A 22 -0.76 6.77 -7.97
CA CYS A 22 -1.26 6.63 -6.61
C CYS A 22 -2.74 6.17 -6.57
N ALA A 23 -3.50 6.49 -7.62
CA ALA A 23 -4.91 6.12 -7.75
C ALA A 23 -5.12 4.59 -7.80
N ASP A 24 -4.35 3.88 -8.62
CA ASP A 24 -4.46 2.42 -8.79
C ASP A 24 -4.11 1.67 -7.50
N ALA A 25 -3.11 2.15 -6.77
CA ALA A 25 -2.73 1.58 -5.48
C ALA A 25 -3.85 1.77 -4.43
N ILE A 26 -4.52 2.92 -4.42
CA ILE A 26 -5.65 3.20 -3.53
C ILE A 26 -6.85 2.32 -3.88
N GLU A 27 -7.19 2.19 -5.16
CA GLU A 27 -8.28 1.30 -5.59
C GLU A 27 -8.01 -0.15 -5.20
N PHE A 28 -6.78 -0.62 -5.40
CA PHE A 28 -6.37 -1.96 -4.97
C PHE A 28 -6.52 -2.16 -3.45
N ILE A 29 -6.07 -1.19 -2.64
CA ILE A 29 -6.19 -1.27 -1.18
C ILE A 29 -7.66 -1.28 -0.74
N ASN A 30 -8.51 -0.48 -1.38
CA ASN A 30 -9.94 -0.42 -1.07
C ASN A 30 -10.70 -1.70 -1.42
N GLN A 31 -10.15 -2.54 -2.30
CA GLN A 31 -10.69 -3.86 -2.63
C GLN A 31 -10.29 -4.94 -1.62
N LEU A 32 -9.38 -4.65 -0.68
CA LEU A 32 -8.95 -5.62 0.32
C LEU A 32 -10.03 -5.80 1.40
N ASP A 33 -10.41 -7.04 1.64
CA ASP A 33 -11.21 -7.40 2.80
C ASP A 33 -10.31 -7.49 4.04
N PHE A 34 -10.21 -6.38 4.78
CA PHE A 34 -9.34 -6.27 5.96
C PHE A 34 -9.64 -7.29 7.07
N TYR A 35 -10.85 -7.86 7.11
CA TYR A 35 -11.22 -8.89 8.10
C TYR A 35 -10.51 -10.23 7.87
N GLN A 36 -9.94 -10.44 6.67
CA GLN A 36 -9.20 -11.67 6.33
C GLN A 36 -7.72 -11.61 6.76
N TYR A 37 -7.27 -10.49 7.31
CA TYR A 37 -5.90 -10.26 7.73
C TYR A 37 -5.78 -10.26 9.26
N SER A 38 -4.73 -10.89 9.75
CA SER A 38 -4.34 -10.80 11.15
C SER A 38 -3.81 -9.41 11.48
N GLN A 39 -3.77 -9.08 12.77
CA GLN A 39 -3.23 -7.81 13.26
C GLN A 39 -1.77 -7.58 12.82
N ALA A 40 -0.96 -8.64 12.77
CA ALA A 40 0.44 -8.55 12.33
C ALA A 40 0.54 -8.22 10.83
N GLU A 41 -0.32 -8.83 10.01
CA GLU A 41 -0.38 -8.57 8.57
C GLU A 41 -0.86 -7.15 8.27
N LEU A 42 -1.92 -6.69 8.95
CA LEU A 42 -2.41 -5.32 8.85
C LEU A 42 -1.35 -4.30 9.28
N LYS A 43 -0.59 -4.62 10.33
CA LYS A 43 0.53 -3.79 10.76
C LYS A 43 1.61 -3.69 9.67
N ALA A 44 2.00 -4.80 9.06
CA ALA A 44 2.99 -4.80 7.99
C ALA A 44 2.53 -3.98 6.78
N ILE A 45 1.26 -4.12 6.37
CA ILE A 45 0.65 -3.32 5.29
C ILE A 45 0.69 -1.83 5.64
N SER A 46 0.26 -1.46 6.85
CA SER A 46 0.22 -0.08 7.33
C SER A 46 1.61 0.56 7.43
N ASP A 47 2.59 -0.16 7.99
CA ASP A 47 3.97 0.29 8.11
C ASP A 47 4.55 0.54 6.70
N LYS A 48 4.27 -0.34 5.73
CA LYS A 48 4.76 -0.18 4.36
C LYS A 48 4.10 0.98 3.61
N LEU A 49 2.79 1.17 3.77
CA LEU A 49 2.07 2.31 3.23
C LEU A 49 2.68 3.63 3.72
N SER A 50 2.91 3.71 5.03
CA SER A 50 3.48 4.89 5.68
C SER A 50 4.90 5.19 5.19
N GLU A 51 5.73 4.16 5.06
CA GLU A 51 7.06 4.27 4.47
C GLU A 51 6.99 4.84 3.04
N ARG A 52 6.12 4.26 2.19
CA ARG A 52 6.03 4.67 0.79
C ARG A 52 5.52 6.09 0.64
N ILE A 53 4.47 6.48 1.36
CA ILE A 53 3.95 7.86 1.37
C ILE A 53 5.06 8.83 1.77
N THR A 54 5.82 8.52 2.82
CA THR A 54 6.93 9.36 3.28
C THR A 54 8.00 9.52 2.20
N GLN A 55 8.34 8.45 1.48
CA GLN A 55 9.29 8.51 0.37
C GLN A 55 8.79 9.39 -0.77
N LEU A 56 7.54 9.22 -1.19
CA LEU A 56 6.93 9.99 -2.28
C LEU A 56 6.84 11.48 -1.94
N ILE A 57 6.43 11.83 -0.71
CA ILE A 57 6.43 13.22 -0.23
C ILE A 57 7.85 13.82 -0.28
N ARG A 58 8.88 13.07 0.15
CA ARG A 58 10.26 13.55 0.10
C ARG A 58 10.77 13.77 -1.32
N LEU A 59 10.35 12.94 -2.28
CA LEU A 59 10.69 13.13 -3.68
C LEU A 59 10.06 14.41 -4.23
N GLU A 60 8.78 14.65 -3.94
CA GLU A 60 8.07 15.85 -4.36
C GLU A 60 8.70 17.12 -3.76
N VAL A 61 9.03 17.10 -2.46
CA VAL A 61 9.67 18.23 -1.77
C VAL A 61 11.07 18.54 -2.29
N ARG A 62 11.81 17.54 -2.82
CA ARG A 62 13.13 17.74 -3.44
C ARG A 62 13.05 18.16 -4.92
N GLY A 63 11.87 18.11 -5.53
CA GLY A 63 11.62 18.50 -6.91
C GLY A 63 11.37 20.01 -7.12
N ILE A 64 11.55 20.82 -6.08
CA ILE A 64 11.45 22.30 -6.09
C ILE A 64 12.82 22.92 -5.86
#